data_AF-A0A9X5SBT0-F1
#
_entry.id   AF-A0A9X5SBT0-F1
#
_cell.length_a   1.000
_cell.length_b   1.000
_cell.length_c   1.000
_cell.angle_alpha   90.00
_cell.angle_beta   90.00
_cell.angle_gamma   90.00
#
_symmetry.space_group_name_H-M   'P 1'
#
loop_
_entity.id
_entity.type
_entity.pdbx_description
1 polymer ?
#
loop_
_entity_poly.entity_id
_entity_poly.type
_entity_poly.pdbx_seq_one_letter_code
_entity_poly.pdbx_strand_id
1 'polypeptide(L)'
;MIRLREEMVSGSLMFQLLKRLFAQKHQTDPMFPRNRFEHVDWERELADASRRLVNANGHYDEQGSTVELELSERAHNILLYFPRDSETPYSEILHCLNGWDNQIQASLEKEAQSPIPSMYKEKGYSRKFWQRTRQYHVWIVNCEEKPYCIQYVADHVNNEFVIFLAQENGTWRAFWDRELQNPVAA
;
A
#
# COMPACT_ATOMS: atom_id res chain seq x y z
N MET A 1 -8.15 -25.87 8.59
CA MET A 1 -6.71 -26.10 8.36
C MET A 1 -6.32 -25.36 7.10
N ILE A 2 -5.48 -24.33 7.26
CA ILE A 2 -5.12 -23.33 6.27
C ILE A 2 -4.13 -23.97 5.28
N ARG A 3 -4.51 -24.03 4.00
CA ARG A 3 -3.66 -24.52 2.92
C ARG A 3 -3.77 -23.59 1.72
N LEU A 4 -3.24 -22.38 1.86
CA LEU A 4 -2.88 -21.50 0.75
C LEU A 4 -1.63 -20.71 1.19
N ARG A 5 -0.48 -21.31 0.96
CA ARG A 5 0.84 -20.68 0.91
C ARG A 5 1.48 -21.20 -0.37
N GLU A 6 2.28 -20.35 -1.01
CA GLU A 6 2.95 -20.53 -2.31
C GLU A 6 2.00 -20.15 -3.46
N GLU A 7 2.15 -19.04 -4.20
CA GLU A 7 3.35 -18.35 -4.67
C GLU A 7 3.09 -16.83 -4.75
N MET A 8 3.68 -16.07 -3.82
CA MET A 8 4.10 -14.68 -4.06
C MET A 8 5.55 -14.65 -3.62
N VAL A 9 6.43 -14.27 -4.54
CA VAL A 9 7.88 -14.42 -4.45
C VAL A 9 8.44 -13.85 -3.14
N SER A 10 8.61 -14.74 -2.17
CA SER A 10 9.38 -14.51 -0.97
C SER A 10 10.87 -14.62 -1.30
N GLY A 11 11.62 -13.54 -1.14
CA GLY A 11 13.03 -13.66 -0.74
C GLY A 11 14.13 -13.38 -1.77
N SER A 12 13.94 -12.47 -2.72
CA SER A 12 15.11 -11.89 -3.41
C SER A 12 15.81 -10.88 -2.49
N LEU A 13 17.14 -11.02 -2.31
CA LEU A 13 18.00 -10.05 -1.62
C LEU A 13 17.78 -8.62 -2.16
N MET A 14 17.44 -8.50 -3.45
CA MET A 14 17.10 -7.25 -4.14
C MET A 14 15.81 -6.60 -3.59
N PHE A 15 14.79 -7.39 -3.28
CA PHE A 15 13.53 -6.92 -2.72
C PHE A 15 13.71 -6.41 -1.28
N GLN A 16 14.56 -7.08 -0.50
CA GLN A 16 14.94 -6.61 0.84
C GLN A 16 15.83 -5.34 0.79
N LEU A 17 16.69 -5.21 -0.22
CA LEU A 17 17.49 -4.00 -0.47
C LEU A 17 16.63 -2.82 -0.91
N LEU A 18 15.65 -3.05 -1.80
CA LEU A 18 14.64 -2.07 -2.19
C LEU A 18 13.83 -1.63 -0.97
N LYS A 19 13.25 -2.57 -0.20
CA LYS A 19 12.56 -2.27 1.07
C LYS A 19 13.42 -1.46 2.05
N ARG A 20 14.73 -1.71 2.14
CA ARG A 20 15.65 -0.91 2.99
C ARG A 20 15.84 0.53 2.50
N LEU A 21 15.87 0.74 1.18
CA LEU A 21 15.98 2.09 0.59
C LEU A 21 14.69 2.89 0.81
N PHE A 22 13.52 2.26 0.69
CA PHE A 22 12.23 2.90 1.01
C PHE A 22 12.01 3.12 2.51
N ALA A 23 12.47 2.18 3.35
CA ALA A 23 12.44 2.32 4.81
C ALA A 23 13.30 3.47 5.35
N GLN A 24 14.27 4.00 4.58
CA GLN A 24 14.98 5.24 4.93
C GLN A 24 14.16 6.49 4.61
N LYS A 25 13.35 6.46 3.55
CA LYS A 25 12.56 7.61 3.08
C LYS A 25 11.43 8.00 4.03
N HIS A 26 10.80 7.03 4.71
CA HIS A 26 9.73 7.28 5.67
C HIS A 26 10.19 7.48 7.12
N GLN A 27 11.50 7.61 7.40
CA GLN A 27 12.00 7.74 8.77
C GLN A 27 11.68 9.10 9.40
N THR A 28 11.50 10.13 8.57
CA THR A 28 11.15 11.49 9.01
C THR A 28 9.65 11.69 9.16
N ASP A 29 8.83 10.77 8.66
CA ASP A 29 7.39 10.86 8.82
C ASP A 29 7.01 10.77 10.31
N PRO A 30 5.99 11.53 10.76
CA PRO A 30 5.34 11.25 12.03
C PRO A 30 4.97 9.77 12.14
N MET A 31 4.89 9.24 13.37
CA MET A 31 4.57 7.82 13.61
C MET A 31 3.27 7.37 12.91
N PHE A 32 2.26 8.25 12.88
CA PHE A 32 0.98 8.07 12.20
C PHE A 32 0.68 9.39 11.45
N PRO A 33 1.16 9.57 10.21
CA PRO A 33 0.99 10.82 9.50
C PRO A 33 -0.47 11.06 9.14
N ARG A 34 -0.83 12.33 9.01
CA ARG A 34 -2.12 12.79 8.50
C ARG A 34 -1.87 13.60 7.25
N ASN A 35 -2.81 13.53 6.31
CA ASN A 35 -2.80 14.31 5.09
C ASN A 35 -1.53 14.10 4.24
N ARG A 36 -0.97 12.88 4.28
CA ARG A 36 0.28 12.54 3.57
C ARG A 36 0.19 12.87 2.08
N PHE A 37 -1.01 12.80 1.50
CA PHE A 37 -1.27 12.97 0.08
C PHE A 37 -2.08 14.22 -0.26
N GLU A 38 -2.38 15.09 0.70
CA GLU A 38 -3.28 16.26 0.51
C GLU A 38 -2.77 17.25 -0.54
N HIS A 39 -1.44 17.38 -0.68
CA HIS A 39 -0.81 18.33 -1.58
C HIS A 39 -0.20 17.68 -2.83
N VAL A 40 -0.49 16.39 -3.09
CA VAL A 40 0.03 15.70 -4.26
C VAL A 40 -0.78 16.11 -5.48
N ASP A 41 -0.10 16.66 -6.48
CA ASP A 41 -0.66 16.96 -7.80
C ASP A 41 -0.65 15.67 -8.63
N TRP A 42 -1.71 14.86 -8.50
CA TRP A 42 -1.78 13.55 -9.13
C TRP A 42 -1.70 13.63 -10.65
N GLU A 43 -2.32 14.62 -11.28
CA GLU A 43 -2.27 14.79 -12.74
C GLU A 43 -0.84 14.96 -13.22
N ARG A 44 -0.07 15.83 -12.53
CA ARG A 44 1.34 16.03 -12.84
C ARG A 44 2.19 14.81 -12.55
N GLU A 45 2.00 14.17 -11.40
CA GLU A 45 2.75 12.95 -11.03
C GLU A 45 2.54 11.84 -12.07
N LEU A 46 1.30 11.66 -12.53
CA LEU A 46 0.98 10.68 -13.57
C LEU A 46 1.59 11.06 -14.92
N ALA A 47 1.60 12.33 -15.30
CA ALA A 47 2.23 12.79 -16.54
C ALA A 47 3.74 12.51 -16.53
N ASP A 48 4.41 12.88 -15.44
CA ASP A 48 5.87 12.83 -15.29
C ASP A 48 6.40 11.42 -14.94
N ALA A 49 5.54 10.48 -14.51
CA ALA A 49 5.96 9.17 -14.03
C ALA A 49 6.62 8.29 -15.11
N SER A 50 7.63 7.52 -14.65
CA SER A 50 8.33 6.55 -15.48
C SER A 50 7.46 5.32 -15.73
N ARG A 51 7.24 5.00 -17.01
CA ARG A 51 6.39 3.90 -17.48
C ARG A 51 7.23 2.70 -17.87
N ARG A 52 6.89 1.53 -17.37
CA ARG A 52 7.43 0.26 -17.87
C ARG A 52 6.32 -0.75 -18.10
N LEU A 53 6.52 -1.60 -19.10
CA LEU A 53 5.67 -2.76 -19.31
C LEU A 53 6.26 -3.95 -18.57
N VAL A 54 5.39 -4.71 -17.90
CA VAL A 54 5.75 -5.90 -17.14
C VAL A 54 4.88 -7.09 -17.54
N ASN A 55 5.46 -8.28 -17.47
CA ASN A 55 4.72 -9.54 -17.62
C ASN A 55 4.03 -9.97 -16.31
N ALA A 56 3.31 -11.09 -16.35
CA ALA A 56 2.59 -11.64 -15.20
C ALA A 56 3.47 -11.94 -13.97
N ASN A 57 4.79 -12.06 -14.14
CA ASN A 57 5.74 -12.26 -13.04
C ASN A 57 6.31 -10.93 -12.49
N GLY A 58 5.87 -9.78 -13.00
CA GLY A 58 6.37 -8.46 -12.64
C GLY A 58 7.75 -8.13 -13.23
N HIS A 59 8.24 -8.91 -14.20
CA HIS A 59 9.49 -8.61 -14.89
C HIS A 59 9.26 -7.70 -16.09
N TYR A 60 10.22 -6.83 -16.36
CA TYR A 60 10.21 -5.99 -17.56
C TYR A 60 10.04 -6.84 -18.82
N ASP A 61 9.07 -6.46 -19.62
CA ASP A 61 8.71 -7.14 -20.85
C ASP A 61 8.04 -6.14 -21.80
N GLU A 62 8.63 -5.90 -22.97
CA GLU A 62 8.06 -4.99 -23.97
C GLU A 62 6.70 -5.46 -24.51
N GLN A 63 6.41 -6.75 -24.39
CA GLN A 63 5.14 -7.39 -24.72
C GLN A 63 4.23 -7.56 -23.49
N GLY A 64 4.62 -7.01 -22.34
CA GLY A 64 3.85 -7.04 -21.10
C GLY A 64 2.44 -6.46 -21.27
N SER A 65 1.48 -7.10 -20.60
CA SER A 65 0.07 -6.69 -20.55
C SER A 65 -0.22 -5.65 -19.47
N THR A 66 0.74 -5.41 -18.57
CA THR A 66 0.57 -4.57 -17.39
C THR A 66 1.56 -3.42 -17.45
N VAL A 67 1.09 -2.21 -17.20
CA VAL A 67 1.90 -1.01 -17.04
C VAL A 67 2.19 -0.84 -15.57
N GLU A 68 3.45 -0.64 -15.25
CA GLU A 68 3.91 -0.16 -13.96
C GLU A 68 4.36 1.30 -14.07
N LEU A 69 3.88 2.14 -13.16
CA LEU A 69 4.34 3.50 -12.94
C LEU A 69 5.02 3.61 -11.58
N GLU A 70 6.25 4.12 -11.56
CA GLU A 70 6.89 4.59 -10.32
C GLU A 70 6.66 6.10 -10.20
N LEU A 71 5.91 6.50 -9.16
CA LEU A 71 5.67 7.91 -8.86
C LEU A 71 6.89 8.56 -8.19
N SER A 72 6.93 9.89 -8.14
CA SER A 72 8.07 10.58 -7.54
C SER A 72 8.09 10.47 -6.01
N GLU A 73 9.17 10.96 -5.40
CA GLU A 73 9.27 11.09 -3.94
C GLU A 73 8.16 11.95 -3.34
N ARG A 74 7.64 12.95 -4.07
CA ARG A 74 6.52 13.79 -3.62
C ARG A 74 5.22 12.99 -3.48
N ALA A 75 5.05 11.99 -4.32
CA ALA A 75 4.01 11.00 -4.26
C ALA A 75 4.45 9.73 -3.50
N HIS A 76 5.44 9.86 -2.61
CA HIS A 76 5.92 8.79 -1.72
C HIS A 76 6.47 7.56 -2.44
N ASN A 77 6.88 7.70 -3.70
CA ASN A 77 7.39 6.60 -4.54
C ASN A 77 6.43 5.41 -4.63
N ILE A 78 5.13 5.67 -4.65
CA ILE A 78 4.12 4.62 -4.84
C ILE A 78 4.32 3.98 -6.21
N LEU A 79 4.18 2.64 -6.27
CA LEU A 79 4.08 1.91 -7.52
C LEU A 79 2.61 1.73 -7.91
N LEU A 80 2.26 2.11 -9.14
CA LEU A 80 0.93 1.88 -9.71
C LEU A 80 1.00 0.77 -10.75
N TYR A 81 0.06 -0.18 -10.70
CA TYR A 81 -0.10 -1.21 -11.72
C TYR A 81 -1.47 -1.11 -12.37
N PHE A 82 -1.53 -1.17 -13.69
CA PHE A 82 -2.80 -1.19 -14.43
C PHE A 82 -2.65 -1.87 -15.80
N PRO A 83 -3.75 -2.35 -16.41
CA PRO A 83 -3.68 -2.99 -17.70
C PRO A 83 -3.25 -1.99 -18.78
N ARG A 84 -2.38 -2.43 -19.68
CA ARG A 84 -1.83 -1.62 -20.78
C ARG A 84 -2.89 -0.91 -21.61
N ASP A 85 -4.00 -1.58 -21.88
CA ASP A 85 -5.06 -1.11 -22.78
C ASP A 85 -6.29 -0.58 -22.04
N SER A 86 -6.13 -0.07 -20.81
CA SER A 86 -7.26 0.36 -19.96
C SER A 86 -7.20 1.85 -19.59
N GLU A 87 -8.35 2.51 -19.72
CA GLU A 87 -8.66 3.79 -19.05
C GLU A 87 -8.97 3.55 -17.57
N THR A 88 -8.03 2.91 -16.87
CA THR A 88 -8.19 2.58 -15.45
C THR A 88 -8.41 3.87 -14.65
N PRO A 89 -9.35 3.89 -13.68
CA PRO A 89 -9.71 5.09 -12.92
C PRO A 89 -8.67 5.44 -11.84
N TYR A 90 -7.37 5.23 -12.12
CA TYR A 90 -6.31 5.45 -11.13
C TYR A 90 -6.28 6.89 -10.65
N SER A 91 -6.63 7.89 -11.49
CA SER A 91 -6.75 9.28 -11.05
C SER A 91 -7.81 9.43 -9.94
N GLU A 92 -9.01 8.87 -10.13
CA GLU A 92 -10.08 8.92 -9.11
C GLU A 92 -9.68 8.19 -7.82
N ILE A 93 -9.02 7.04 -7.94
CA ILE A 93 -8.53 6.24 -6.81
C ILE A 93 -7.46 7.01 -6.04
N LEU A 94 -6.52 7.65 -6.74
CA LEU A 94 -5.47 8.47 -6.13
C LEU A 94 -6.05 9.71 -5.43
N HIS A 95 -7.07 10.35 -6.00
CA HIS A 95 -7.79 11.43 -5.33
C HIS A 95 -8.49 10.97 -4.03
N CYS A 96 -8.92 9.70 -3.95
CA CYS A 96 -9.48 9.13 -2.72
C CYS A 96 -8.41 8.67 -1.71
N LEU A 97 -7.15 8.50 -2.13
CA LEU A 97 -6.08 7.89 -1.34
C LEU A 97 -5.82 8.62 -0.02
N ASN A 98 -5.85 9.95 -0.02
CA ASN A 98 -5.63 10.74 1.18
C ASN A 98 -6.68 10.45 2.27
N GLY A 99 -7.93 10.28 1.86
CA GLY A 99 -9.04 9.95 2.76
C GLY A 99 -8.88 8.57 3.38
N TRP A 100 -8.53 7.57 2.57
CA TRP A 100 -8.30 6.21 3.05
C TRP A 100 -7.07 6.10 3.93
N ASP A 101 -5.92 6.65 3.52
CA ASP A 101 -4.70 6.63 4.34
C ASP A 101 -4.96 7.31 5.70
N ASN A 102 -5.68 8.44 5.73
CA ASN A 102 -6.08 9.06 7.00
C ASN A 102 -6.89 8.10 7.90
N GLN A 103 -7.85 7.34 7.37
CA GLN A 103 -8.60 6.37 8.17
C GLN A 103 -7.70 5.23 8.67
N ILE A 104 -6.85 4.71 7.80
CA ILE A 104 -5.88 3.65 8.11
C ILE A 104 -4.92 4.09 9.22
N GLN A 105 -4.29 5.26 9.07
CA GLN A 105 -3.37 5.81 10.07
C GLN A 105 -4.10 6.09 11.41
N ALA A 106 -5.41 6.35 11.40
CA ALA A 106 -6.20 6.54 12.63
C ALA A 106 -6.44 5.22 13.35
N SER A 107 -6.78 4.18 12.59
CA SER A 107 -6.91 2.83 13.13
C SER A 107 -5.59 2.33 13.70
N LEU A 108 -4.48 2.50 12.97
CA LEU A 108 -3.13 2.10 13.39
C LEU A 108 -2.68 2.87 14.64
N GLU A 109 -2.94 4.18 14.71
CA GLU A 109 -2.66 4.98 15.91
C GLU A 109 -3.44 4.45 17.12
N LYS A 110 -4.73 4.18 16.97
CA LYS A 110 -5.58 3.62 18.03
C LYS A 110 -5.10 2.24 18.48
N GLU A 111 -4.72 1.36 17.56
CA GLU A 111 -4.18 0.04 17.89
C GLU A 111 -2.82 0.16 18.59
N ALA A 112 -1.95 1.03 18.09
CA ALA A 112 -0.66 1.33 18.70
C ALA A 112 -0.81 1.95 20.10
N GLN A 113 -1.91 2.65 20.35
CA GLN A 113 -2.25 3.21 21.66
C GLN A 113 -2.89 2.19 22.62
N SER A 114 -3.54 1.16 22.09
CA SER A 114 -4.21 0.12 22.87
C SER A 114 -3.23 -0.73 23.70
N PRO A 115 -3.69 -1.44 24.73
CA PRO A 115 -2.83 -2.35 25.49
C PRO A 115 -2.16 -3.38 24.58
N ILE A 116 -0.86 -3.59 24.76
CA ILE A 116 -0.10 -4.59 23.98
C ILE A 116 -0.73 -5.98 24.24
N PRO A 117 -1.15 -6.73 23.20
CA PRO A 117 -1.71 -8.07 23.38
C PRO A 117 -0.71 -9.02 24.07
N SER A 118 -1.22 -9.94 24.89
CA SER A 118 -0.38 -10.85 25.71
C SER A 118 0.67 -11.60 24.89
N MET A 119 0.29 -12.10 23.71
CA MET A 119 1.21 -12.81 22.82
C MET A 119 2.42 -11.97 22.36
N TYR A 120 2.30 -10.64 22.30
CA TYR A 120 3.42 -9.74 21.97
C TYR A 120 4.21 -9.36 23.23
N LYS A 121 3.53 -9.20 24.38
CA LYS A 121 4.20 -9.00 25.68
C LYS A 121 5.10 -10.18 26.04
N GLU A 122 4.61 -11.40 25.84
CA GLU A 122 5.37 -12.65 26.05
C GLU A 122 6.61 -12.73 25.15
N LYS A 123 6.54 -12.12 23.95
CA LYS A 123 7.68 -11.96 23.04
C LYS A 123 8.60 -10.78 23.40
N GLY A 124 8.38 -10.13 24.54
CA GLY A 124 9.22 -9.02 25.03
C GLY A 124 8.99 -7.67 24.32
N TYR A 125 7.84 -7.48 23.67
CA TYR A 125 7.56 -6.21 22.98
C TYR A 125 7.45 -5.05 23.98
N SER A 126 8.33 -4.06 23.85
CA SER A 126 8.17 -2.77 24.52
C SER A 126 7.06 -1.94 23.87
N ARG A 127 6.55 -0.92 24.56
CA ARG A 127 5.59 0.03 23.98
C ARG A 127 6.11 0.71 22.72
N LYS A 128 7.37 1.16 22.74
CA LYS A 128 8.00 1.80 21.59
C LYS A 128 8.11 0.85 20.39
N PHE A 129 8.47 -0.41 20.64
CA PHE A 129 8.55 -1.41 19.59
C PHE A 129 7.15 -1.77 19.05
N TRP A 130 6.15 -1.91 19.92
CA TRP A 130 4.75 -2.11 19.54
C TRP A 130 4.26 -1.01 18.61
N GLN A 131 4.45 0.26 18.99
CA GLN A 131 4.06 1.40 18.16
C GLN A 131 4.78 1.37 16.81
N ARG A 132 6.09 1.07 16.81
CA ARG A 132 6.87 0.99 15.59
C ARG A 132 6.26 -0.01 14.62
N THR A 133 5.89 -1.20 15.10
CA THR A 133 5.28 -2.26 14.26
C THR A 133 3.97 -1.88 13.56
N ARG A 134 3.40 -0.70 13.87
CA ARG A 134 2.21 -0.13 13.25
C ARG A 134 2.49 1.06 12.32
N GLN A 135 3.76 1.37 12.03
CA GLN A 135 4.12 2.39 11.06
C GLN A 135 4.01 1.87 9.63
N TYR A 136 2.79 1.88 9.09
CA TYR A 136 2.55 1.47 7.71
C TYR A 136 2.52 2.66 6.75
N HIS A 137 2.96 2.44 5.51
CA HIS A 137 2.82 3.38 4.40
C HIS A 137 2.31 2.64 3.16
N VAL A 138 1.69 3.40 2.26
CA VAL A 138 1.25 2.89 0.95
C VAL A 138 2.49 2.55 0.13
N TRP A 139 2.51 1.34 -0.44
CA TRP A 139 3.60 0.91 -1.31
C TRP A 139 3.11 0.68 -2.75
N ILE A 140 1.98 -0.01 -2.90
CA ILE A 140 1.43 -0.36 -4.21
C ILE A 140 -0.04 0.05 -4.29
N VAL A 141 -0.45 0.64 -5.40
CA VAL A 141 -1.85 0.72 -5.83
C VAL A 141 -2.00 -0.15 -7.07
N ASN A 142 -2.65 -1.30 -6.92
CA ASN A 142 -2.83 -2.26 -7.99
C ASN A 142 -4.26 -2.18 -8.54
N CYS A 143 -4.36 -1.78 -9.80
CA CYS A 143 -5.60 -1.73 -10.57
C CYS A 143 -5.54 -2.64 -11.81
N GLU A 144 -4.65 -3.63 -11.82
CA GLU A 144 -4.50 -4.63 -12.89
C GLU A 144 -5.74 -5.53 -12.99
N GLU A 145 -6.19 -6.05 -11.85
CA GLU A 145 -7.34 -6.95 -11.78
C GLU A 145 -8.29 -6.56 -10.64
N LYS A 146 -9.59 -6.79 -10.85
CA LYS A 146 -10.60 -6.54 -9.81
C LYS A 146 -10.65 -7.68 -8.78
N PRO A 147 -10.93 -7.38 -7.50
CA PRO A 147 -11.04 -6.03 -6.95
C PRO A 147 -9.67 -5.34 -6.90
N TYR A 148 -9.63 -4.07 -7.30
CA TYR A 148 -8.42 -3.26 -7.19
C TYR A 148 -7.99 -3.18 -5.73
N CYS A 149 -6.71 -2.94 -5.45
CA CYS A 149 -6.23 -2.96 -4.10
C CYS A 149 -5.08 -1.98 -3.84
N ILE A 150 -4.87 -1.67 -2.56
CA ILE A 150 -3.77 -0.86 -2.07
C ILE A 150 -3.01 -1.70 -1.05
N GLN A 151 -1.71 -1.86 -1.27
CA GLN A 151 -0.83 -2.57 -0.35
C GLN A 151 -0.13 -1.58 0.57
N TYR A 152 -0.18 -1.88 1.86
CA TYR A 152 0.51 -1.14 2.91
C TYR A 152 1.63 -1.99 3.47
N VAL A 153 2.79 -1.40 3.71
CA VAL A 153 3.95 -2.10 4.27
C VAL A 153 4.51 -1.41 5.50
N ALA A 154 5.00 -2.24 6.42
CA ALA A 154 5.76 -1.85 7.60
C ALA A 154 7.14 -2.51 7.52
N ASP A 155 8.05 -1.89 6.76
CA ASP A 155 9.35 -2.46 6.39
C ASP A 155 10.19 -2.94 7.58
N HIS A 156 10.16 -2.16 8.66
CA HIS A 156 10.96 -2.39 9.85
C HIS A 156 10.59 -3.69 10.59
N VAL A 157 9.42 -4.26 10.32
CA VAL A 157 8.98 -5.57 10.85
C VAL A 157 8.63 -6.58 9.75
N ASN A 158 8.91 -6.25 8.48
CA ASN A 158 8.56 -7.06 7.32
C ASN A 158 7.11 -7.57 7.38
N ASN A 159 6.18 -6.65 7.62
CA ASN A 159 4.76 -6.93 7.64
C ASN A 159 4.03 -6.09 6.61
N GLU A 160 2.92 -6.59 6.11
CA GLU A 160 2.12 -5.95 5.08
C GLU A 160 0.64 -6.28 5.26
N PHE A 161 -0.22 -5.42 4.75
CA PHE A 161 -1.64 -5.74 4.59
C PHE A 161 -2.17 -5.10 3.31
N VAL A 162 -3.35 -5.55 2.90
CA VAL A 162 -4.01 -5.10 1.67
C VAL A 162 -5.39 -4.58 2.02
N ILE A 163 -5.78 -3.46 1.41
CA ILE A 163 -7.17 -3.05 1.33
C ILE A 163 -7.66 -3.20 -0.10
N PHE A 164 -8.90 -3.62 -0.26
CA PHE A 164 -9.55 -3.84 -1.54
C PHE A 164 -10.49 -2.68 -1.85
N LEU A 165 -10.70 -2.40 -3.13
CA LEU A 165 -11.44 -1.25 -3.59
C LEU A 165 -12.60 -1.68 -4.45
N ALA A 166 -13.72 -1.00 -4.28
CA ALA A 166 -14.87 -1.13 -5.15
C ALA A 166 -15.59 0.20 -5.29
N GLN A 167 -16.36 0.33 -6.36
CA GLN A 167 -17.20 1.49 -6.58
C GLN A 167 -18.60 1.21 -6.06
N GLU A 168 -19.10 2.07 -5.18
CA GLU A 168 -20.47 2.06 -4.68
C GLU A 168 -21.13 3.38 -5.02
N ASN A 169 -22.25 3.33 -5.77
CA ASN A 169 -23.01 4.53 -6.17
C ASN A 169 -22.12 5.61 -6.82
N GLY A 170 -21.19 5.21 -7.69
CA GLY A 170 -20.27 6.11 -8.37
C GLY A 170 -19.06 6.56 -7.54
N THR A 171 -18.98 6.22 -6.26
CA THR A 171 -17.89 6.61 -5.35
C THR A 171 -16.99 5.43 -5.03
N TRP A 172 -15.68 5.61 -5.09
CA TRP A 172 -14.72 4.59 -4.65
C TRP A 172 -14.75 4.41 -3.13
N ARG A 173 -14.75 3.14 -2.70
CA ARG A 173 -14.74 2.71 -1.31
C ARG A 173 -13.61 1.72 -1.11
N ALA A 174 -13.06 1.70 0.11
CA ALA A 174 -12.04 0.76 0.53
C ALA A 174 -12.59 -0.24 1.54
N PHE A 175 -12.08 -1.47 1.50
CA PHE A 175 -12.51 -2.63 2.28
C PHE A 175 -11.31 -3.43 2.79
N TRP A 176 -11.45 -4.07 3.95
CA TRP A 176 -10.42 -4.90 4.56
C TRP A 176 -10.39 -6.34 4.03
N ASP A 177 -11.45 -6.78 3.36
CA ASP A 177 -11.55 -8.12 2.81
C ASP A 177 -11.84 -8.11 1.30
N ARG A 178 -11.42 -9.19 0.64
CA ARG A 178 -11.55 -9.35 -0.81
C ARG A 178 -12.99 -9.53 -1.27
N GLU A 179 -13.88 -10.00 -0.38
CA GLU A 179 -15.31 -10.15 -0.67
C GLU A 179 -16.06 -8.80 -0.58
N LEU A 180 -15.34 -7.72 -0.22
CA LEU A 180 -15.84 -6.35 -0.15
C LEU A 180 -16.97 -6.18 0.88
N GLN A 181 -16.90 -6.91 1.99
CA GLN A 181 -17.95 -6.92 3.01
C GLN A 181 -17.66 -5.99 4.20
N ASN A 182 -16.38 -5.73 4.48
CA ASN A 182 -15.91 -5.02 5.66
C ASN A 182 -15.21 -3.72 5.22
N PRO A 183 -15.90 -2.57 5.20
CA PRO A 183 -15.32 -1.31 4.76
C PRO A 183 -14.19 -0.82 5.69
N VAL A 184 -13.29 -0.01 5.13
CA VAL A 184 -12.23 0.70 5.86
C VAL A 184 -12.80 1.84 6.73
N ALA A 185 -14.01 2.30 6.40
CA ALA A 185 -14.74 3.40 7.05
C ALA A 185 -16.02 2.91 7.77
N ALA A 186 -16.57 3.60 8.79
CA ALA A 186 -16.43 5.02 9.13
C ALA A 186 -15.83 5.29 10.52
#